data_AF-A0A9K3KGL1-F1
#
_entry.id   AF-A0A9K3KGL1-F1
#
_cell.length_a   1.000
_cell.length_b   1.000
_cell.length_c   1.000
_cell.angle_alpha   90.00
_cell.angle_beta   90.00
_cell.angle_gamma   90.00
#
_symmetry.space_group_name_H-M   'P 1'
#
loop_
_entity.id
_entity.type
_entity.pdbx_description
1 polymer ?
#
loop_
_entity_poly.entity_id
_entity_poly.type
_entity_poly.pdbx_seq_one_letter_code
_entity_poly.pdbx_strand_id
1 'polypeptide(L)'
;MVAPGTSRVPAALQQIFLQSQRGEDVEKIAPPPNLGFRIFYFGNRRPNPLKKKKTMQAPRTNELYAERGANKETAATASRKAIKARGDDSSLSTLSKESPHMFLMREMEQRGYSNKTYCSLEGGYYCRPTPLQQASYGAAVSKAIRSSDGVTLRKMLDAGISPNPCNNFGESLVHMVCRRGDHKLLRILLEAGCSLQVTDDYGRTPLHDACWRADPSFETVQLILDSDKHLVQLMDCRGTPPLAYVKPDNYSKWIEFLEAKLDRFWPTRDIATEGKDRPPALALRPPHSLPIPDPEHALPVEVAGMVANGQMDPEEAMFLDDDSDDDSEYDSEDSDNYSDSDEEEFDAEEMREICFRAGGPVAVARRCFGGDVRVIGSMMKRA
;
A
#
# COMPACT_ATOMS: atom_id res chain seq x y z
N MET A 1 -47.77 9.23 4.68
CA MET A 1 -47.58 9.45 6.13
C MET A 1 -46.39 8.61 6.57
N VAL A 2 -45.36 9.25 7.11
CA VAL A 2 -44.14 8.60 7.66
C VAL A 2 -44.34 8.34 9.15
N ALA A 3 -43.88 7.19 9.66
CA ALA A 3 -43.50 6.97 11.06
C ALA A 3 -42.48 5.81 11.16
N PRO A 4 -41.62 5.75 12.20
CA PRO A 4 -40.18 5.48 12.07
C PRO A 4 -39.72 4.11 12.62
N GLY A 5 -38.41 3.86 12.49
CA GLY A 5 -37.77 2.56 12.60
C GLY A 5 -37.68 1.91 13.99
N THR A 6 -37.41 0.60 13.94
CA THR A 6 -36.94 -0.21 15.07
C THR A 6 -35.75 -1.05 14.61
N SER A 7 -34.54 -0.51 14.79
CA SER A 7 -33.32 -1.31 14.82
C SER A 7 -33.30 -2.11 16.13
N ARG A 8 -33.75 -3.37 16.09
CA ARG A 8 -33.47 -4.33 17.17
C ARG A 8 -33.01 -5.64 16.57
N VAL A 9 -31.80 -6.04 16.96
CA VAL A 9 -31.30 -7.40 16.73
C VAL A 9 -32.32 -8.38 17.31
N PRO A 10 -32.73 -9.44 16.58
CA PRO A 10 -33.66 -10.43 17.08
C PRO A 10 -33.22 -10.99 18.42
N ALA A 11 -34.15 -11.11 19.38
CA ALA A 11 -33.87 -11.60 20.73
C ALA A 11 -33.18 -12.98 20.75
N ALA A 12 -33.39 -13.80 19.71
CA ALA A 12 -32.70 -15.06 19.50
C ALA A 12 -31.18 -14.91 19.34
N LEU A 13 -30.70 -13.86 18.66
CA LEU A 13 -29.27 -13.59 18.48
C LEU A 13 -28.65 -12.95 19.73
N GLN A 14 -29.43 -12.21 20.53
CA GLN A 14 -28.98 -11.67 21.82
C GLN A 14 -28.80 -12.77 22.87
N GLN A 15 -29.69 -13.77 22.89
CA GLN A 15 -29.58 -14.95 23.76
C GLN A 15 -28.33 -15.79 23.44
N ILE A 16 -28.00 -15.95 22.16
CA ILE A 16 -26.79 -16.67 21.71
C ILE A 16 -25.51 -15.92 22.14
N PHE A 17 -25.52 -14.57 22.08
CA PHE A 17 -24.39 -13.73 22.48
C PHE A 17 -24.18 -13.68 24.01
N LEU A 18 -25.27 -13.70 24.80
CA LEU A 18 -25.21 -13.70 26.27
C LEU A 18 -24.86 -15.08 26.87
N GLN A 19 -25.12 -16.18 26.15
CA GLN A 19 -24.74 -17.53 26.59
C GLN A 19 -23.28 -17.90 26.24
N SER A 20 -22.64 -17.16 25.35
CA SER A 20 -21.22 -17.32 25.06
C SER A 20 -20.42 -16.49 26.06
N GLN A 21 -19.83 -17.16 27.06
CA GLN A 21 -18.91 -16.54 27.99
C GLN A 21 -17.65 -16.06 27.26
N ARG A 22 -17.66 -14.80 26.80
CA ARG A 22 -16.48 -13.98 26.47
C ARG A 22 -15.34 -14.73 25.76
N GLY A 23 -15.57 -15.21 24.53
CA GLY A 23 -14.52 -15.33 23.53
C GLY A 23 -13.29 -16.18 23.91
N GLU A 24 -13.49 -17.39 24.40
CA GLU A 24 -12.47 -18.45 24.38
C GLU A 24 -13.02 -19.69 23.65
N ASP A 25 -12.19 -20.25 22.76
CA ASP A 25 -12.32 -21.52 22.04
C ASP A 25 -13.46 -21.70 21.01
N VAL A 26 -13.26 -21.20 19.77
CA VAL A 26 -14.05 -21.59 18.57
C VAL A 26 -13.24 -22.51 17.62
N GLU A 27 -12.06 -23.00 18.01
CA GLU A 27 -11.26 -23.88 17.14
C GLU A 27 -11.57 -25.39 17.23
N LYS A 28 -12.66 -25.81 17.89
CA LYS A 28 -13.01 -27.24 17.97
C LYS A 28 -14.49 -27.54 17.77
N ILE A 29 -15.05 -27.15 16.63
CA ILE A 29 -16.32 -27.72 16.16
C ILE A 29 -16.22 -28.00 14.66
N ALA A 30 -16.18 -29.28 14.28
CA ALA A 30 -16.33 -29.69 12.89
C ALA A 30 -17.78 -29.41 12.41
N PRO A 31 -17.98 -28.95 11.16
CA PRO A 31 -19.32 -28.65 10.66
C PRO A 31 -20.15 -29.94 10.46
N PRO A 32 -21.47 -29.92 10.72
CA PRO A 32 -22.34 -31.05 10.45
C PRO A 32 -22.49 -31.30 8.94
N PRO A 33 -22.64 -32.56 8.50
CA PRO A 33 -22.82 -32.86 7.09
C PRO A 33 -24.24 -32.48 6.68
N ASN A 34 -24.36 -31.81 5.54
CA ASN A 34 -25.59 -31.40 4.84
C ASN A 34 -26.11 -29.98 5.13
N LEU A 35 -25.50 -28.99 4.48
CA LEU A 35 -26.25 -27.86 3.91
C LEU A 35 -25.57 -27.39 2.63
N GLY A 36 -26.26 -27.64 1.51
CA GLY A 36 -25.77 -27.37 0.16
C GLY A 36 -25.65 -25.88 -0.14
N PHE A 37 -24.52 -25.52 -0.72
CA PHE A 37 -24.22 -24.21 -1.29
C PHE A 37 -25.28 -23.77 -2.32
N ARG A 38 -25.84 -22.57 -2.16
CA ARG A 38 -26.40 -21.78 -3.28
C ARG A 38 -25.88 -20.36 -3.18
N ILE A 39 -24.83 -20.10 -3.94
CA ILE A 39 -24.24 -18.78 -4.21
C ILE A 39 -25.19 -18.04 -5.15
N PHE A 40 -25.60 -16.82 -4.78
CA PHE A 40 -26.35 -15.92 -5.64
C PHE A 40 -25.42 -15.25 -6.65
N TYR A 41 -25.61 -15.53 -7.94
CA TYR A 41 -25.06 -14.75 -9.04
C TYR A 41 -25.99 -13.57 -9.34
N PHE A 42 -25.48 -12.33 -9.30
CA PHE A 42 -26.09 -11.22 -10.03
C PHE A 42 -25.59 -11.25 -11.48
N GLY A 43 -26.44 -11.79 -12.36
CA GLY A 43 -26.18 -11.89 -13.79
C GLY A 43 -26.38 -10.56 -14.53
N ASN A 44 -25.35 -10.18 -15.29
CA ASN A 44 -25.43 -9.12 -16.29
C ASN A 44 -26.48 -9.46 -17.37
N ARG A 45 -27.38 -8.50 -17.62
CA ARG A 45 -28.35 -8.57 -18.72
C ARG A 45 -27.64 -8.50 -20.07
N ARG A 46 -27.93 -9.47 -20.94
CA ARG A 46 -27.56 -9.47 -22.37
C ARG A 46 -28.53 -8.58 -23.17
N PRO A 47 -28.11 -7.90 -24.24
CA PRO A 47 -28.99 -7.50 -25.33
C PRO A 47 -29.01 -8.56 -26.45
N ASN A 48 -30.19 -8.77 -27.04
CA ASN A 48 -30.47 -9.73 -28.12
C ASN A 48 -30.14 -9.13 -29.52
N PRO A 49 -29.96 -9.97 -30.57
CA PRO A 49 -29.43 -9.56 -31.87
C PRO A 49 -30.49 -9.29 -32.96
N LEU A 50 -30.04 -8.69 -34.07
CA LEU A 50 -30.55 -8.66 -35.47
C LEU A 50 -31.02 -7.29 -36.00
N LYS A 51 -30.25 -6.69 -36.93
CA LYS A 51 -30.56 -6.60 -38.39
C LYS A 51 -29.52 -5.79 -39.20
N LYS A 52 -28.89 -6.50 -40.15
CA LYS A 52 -28.42 -6.19 -41.53
C LYS A 52 -27.87 -4.80 -41.93
N LYS A 53 -26.63 -4.87 -42.47
CA LYS A 53 -26.03 -4.25 -43.69
C LYS A 53 -26.13 -2.73 -43.91
N LYS A 54 -24.96 -2.10 -44.06
CA LYS A 54 -24.51 -1.45 -45.31
C LYS A 54 -23.00 -1.19 -45.31
N THR A 55 -22.41 -1.54 -46.45
CA THR A 55 -21.07 -1.23 -46.95
C THR A 55 -20.74 0.27 -46.90
N MET A 56 -19.51 0.65 -46.52
CA MET A 56 -18.77 1.76 -47.15
C MET A 56 -17.26 1.56 -46.97
N GLN A 57 -16.53 2.03 -47.99
CA GLN A 57 -15.13 1.80 -48.31
C GLN A 57 -14.14 2.46 -47.36
N ALA A 58 -12.94 1.88 -47.32
CA ALA A 58 -11.73 2.52 -46.82
C ALA A 58 -11.23 3.62 -47.78
N PRO A 59 -10.52 4.63 -47.28
CA PRO A 59 -9.48 5.29 -48.04
C PRO A 59 -8.10 4.77 -47.62
N ARG A 60 -7.37 4.29 -48.63
CA ARG A 60 -5.91 4.12 -48.62
C ARG A 60 -5.25 5.49 -48.45
N THR A 61 -4.22 5.59 -47.64
CA THR A 61 -3.07 6.44 -47.97
C THR A 61 -1.78 5.70 -47.63
N ASN A 62 -0.89 5.74 -48.61
CA ASN A 62 0.40 5.10 -48.73
C ASN A 62 1.50 6.02 -48.16
N GLU A 63 2.54 5.37 -47.64
CA GLU A 63 3.97 5.69 -47.88
C GLU A 63 4.60 6.96 -47.29
N LEU A 64 5.93 6.86 -47.15
CA LEU A 64 6.93 7.79 -46.56
C LEU A 64 7.09 7.55 -45.04
N TYR A 65 8.12 6.85 -44.55
CA TYR A 65 9.54 6.95 -44.87
C TYR A 65 10.24 5.59 -44.83
N ALA A 66 11.04 5.33 -45.85
CA ALA A 66 12.08 4.32 -45.86
C ALA A 66 13.46 5.00 -45.67
N GLU A 67 14.38 4.23 -45.11
CA GLU A 67 15.84 4.35 -45.16
C GLU A 67 16.57 5.29 -44.17
N ARG A 68 17.18 4.69 -43.15
CA ARG A 68 18.66 4.64 -42.98
C ARG A 68 19.04 3.86 -41.73
N GLY A 69 19.93 2.88 -41.87
CA GLY A 69 20.66 2.27 -40.74
C GLY A 69 20.87 0.78 -40.86
N ALA A 70 21.83 0.37 -41.68
CA ALA A 70 22.31 -1.00 -41.77
C ALA A 70 23.06 -1.46 -40.51
N ASN A 71 22.96 -2.77 -40.25
CA ASN A 71 23.88 -3.64 -39.50
C ASN A 71 24.10 -3.39 -37.99
N LYS A 72 23.22 -4.00 -37.18
CA LYS A 72 23.64 -4.72 -35.97
C LYS A 72 22.91 -6.06 -35.93
N GLU A 73 23.57 -7.16 -36.29
CA GLU A 73 23.10 -8.50 -35.90
C GLU A 73 23.02 -8.48 -34.35
N THR A 74 21.81 -8.55 -33.82
CA THR A 74 21.56 -8.62 -32.38
C THR A 74 21.77 -10.06 -31.88
N ALA A 75 22.13 -10.25 -30.62
CA ALA A 75 22.27 -11.58 -30.02
C ALA A 75 21.01 -12.47 -30.23
N ALA A 76 19.82 -11.86 -30.38
CA ALA A 76 18.57 -12.53 -30.74
C ALA A 76 18.56 -13.14 -32.16
N THR A 77 19.26 -12.52 -33.13
CA THR A 77 19.44 -13.11 -34.47
C THR A 77 20.45 -14.25 -34.45
N ALA A 78 21.46 -14.18 -33.58
CA ALA A 78 22.42 -15.26 -33.35
C ALA A 78 21.78 -16.49 -32.67
N SER A 79 20.94 -16.29 -31.65
CA SER A 79 20.18 -17.38 -30.99
C SER A 79 19.17 -18.03 -31.93
N ARG A 80 18.47 -17.24 -32.77
CA ARG A 80 17.58 -17.79 -33.81
C ARG A 80 18.36 -18.57 -34.88
N LYS A 81 19.56 -18.14 -35.27
CA LYS A 81 20.47 -18.87 -36.17
C LYS A 81 20.95 -20.19 -35.54
N ALA A 82 21.28 -20.17 -34.25
CA ALA A 82 21.74 -21.35 -33.51
C ALA A 82 20.64 -22.42 -33.35
N ILE A 83 19.39 -22.01 -33.15
CA ILE A 83 18.22 -22.91 -33.10
C ILE A 83 17.91 -23.47 -34.50
N LYS A 84 17.98 -22.62 -35.55
CA LYS A 84 17.79 -23.06 -36.94
C LYS A 84 18.87 -24.05 -37.40
N ALA A 85 20.09 -23.94 -36.90
CA ALA A 85 21.18 -24.88 -37.17
C ALA A 85 21.01 -26.25 -36.50
N ARG A 86 20.13 -26.37 -35.50
CA ARG A 86 19.81 -27.64 -34.80
C ARG A 86 18.69 -28.45 -35.48
N GLY A 87 18.12 -27.95 -36.59
CA GLY A 87 17.21 -28.73 -37.43
C GLY A 87 15.86 -29.09 -36.83
N ASP A 88 15.39 -28.35 -35.81
CA ASP A 88 14.16 -28.69 -35.08
C ASP A 88 13.06 -27.64 -35.29
N ASP A 89 12.45 -27.66 -36.47
CA ASP A 89 11.35 -26.74 -36.87
C ASP A 89 10.08 -26.94 -36.00
N SER A 90 10.02 -28.03 -35.23
CA SER A 90 8.94 -28.35 -34.28
C SER A 90 8.97 -27.47 -33.02
N SER A 91 10.17 -27.03 -32.61
CA SER A 91 10.41 -26.23 -31.40
C SER A 91 9.94 -24.78 -31.53
N LEU A 92 9.99 -24.20 -32.74
CA LEU A 92 9.48 -22.85 -33.01
C LEU A 92 7.95 -22.78 -32.95
N SER A 93 7.25 -23.87 -33.30
CA SER A 93 5.78 -23.93 -33.25
C SER A 93 5.25 -24.03 -31.81
N THR A 94 6.01 -24.69 -30.93
CA THR A 94 5.69 -24.89 -29.50
C THR A 94 6.06 -23.67 -28.66
N LEU A 95 7.12 -22.93 -29.01
CA LEU A 95 7.48 -21.64 -28.40
C LEU A 95 6.39 -20.56 -28.55
N SER A 96 5.52 -20.64 -29.57
CA SER A 96 4.45 -19.64 -29.76
C SER A 96 3.30 -19.72 -28.76
N LYS A 97 3.26 -20.74 -27.88
CA LYS A 97 2.22 -20.95 -26.87
C LYS A 97 2.74 -21.13 -25.44
N GLU A 98 4.06 -21.16 -25.24
CA GLU A 98 4.65 -21.29 -23.91
C GLU A 98 4.35 -20.03 -23.09
N SER A 99 4.00 -20.20 -21.80
CA SER A 99 3.78 -19.04 -20.93
C SER A 99 5.13 -18.44 -20.50
N PRO A 100 5.21 -17.10 -20.30
CA PRO A 100 6.46 -16.45 -19.85
C PRO A 100 7.00 -17.03 -18.55
N HIS A 101 6.11 -17.52 -17.66
CA HIS A 101 6.50 -18.21 -16.45
C HIS A 101 7.24 -19.52 -16.77
N MET A 102 6.67 -20.40 -17.59
CA MET A 102 7.29 -21.67 -17.96
C MET A 102 8.61 -21.46 -18.71
N PHE A 103 8.63 -20.49 -19.62
CA PHE A 103 9.84 -20.07 -20.32
C PHE A 103 10.95 -19.68 -19.34
N LEU A 104 10.67 -18.77 -18.40
CA LEU A 104 11.68 -18.31 -17.44
C LEU A 104 12.16 -19.44 -16.53
N MET A 105 11.27 -20.30 -16.04
CA MET A 105 11.64 -21.42 -15.17
C MET A 105 12.59 -22.40 -15.86
N ARG A 106 12.33 -22.71 -17.14
CA ARG A 106 13.22 -23.54 -17.95
C ARG A 106 14.60 -22.89 -18.12
N GLU A 107 14.64 -21.62 -18.48
CA GLU A 107 15.90 -20.90 -18.69
C GLU A 107 16.70 -20.75 -17.38
N MET A 108 16.04 -20.50 -16.26
CA MET A 108 16.65 -20.46 -14.93
C MET A 108 17.28 -21.81 -14.58
N GLU A 109 16.57 -22.92 -14.80
CA GLU A 109 17.07 -24.26 -14.52
C GLU A 109 18.27 -24.62 -15.41
N GLN A 110 18.22 -24.32 -16.71
CA GLN A 110 19.35 -24.51 -17.64
C GLN A 110 20.60 -23.73 -17.22
N ARG A 111 20.41 -22.59 -16.56
CA ARG A 111 21.49 -21.70 -16.09
C ARG A 111 21.93 -21.98 -14.66
N GLY A 112 21.39 -23.02 -14.02
CA GLY A 112 21.77 -23.47 -12.67
C GLY A 112 21.08 -22.76 -11.50
N TYR A 113 19.98 -22.05 -11.76
CA TYR A 113 19.14 -21.43 -10.72
C TYR A 113 18.05 -22.38 -10.22
N SER A 114 17.55 -22.13 -9.00
CA SER A 114 16.42 -22.88 -8.46
C SER A 114 15.12 -22.44 -9.11
N ASN A 115 14.29 -23.39 -9.49
CA ASN A 115 12.89 -23.18 -9.89
C ASN A 115 11.93 -23.29 -8.70
N LYS A 116 12.45 -23.22 -7.45
CA LYS A 116 11.60 -23.27 -6.26
C LYS A 116 10.85 -21.94 -6.12
N THR A 117 9.57 -22.04 -5.80
CA THR A 117 8.70 -20.91 -5.50
C THR A 117 8.42 -20.83 -4.00
N TYR A 118 8.01 -19.65 -3.54
CA TYR A 118 7.80 -19.36 -2.12
C TYR A 118 6.48 -18.65 -1.90
N CYS A 119 5.72 -19.07 -0.90
CA CYS A 119 4.53 -18.35 -0.46
C CYS A 119 4.96 -17.02 0.16
N SER A 120 4.51 -15.91 -0.41
CA SER A 120 4.95 -14.58 0.00
C SER A 120 4.46 -14.21 1.41
N LEU A 121 3.29 -14.73 1.80
CA LEU A 121 2.68 -14.55 3.13
C LEU A 121 3.40 -15.30 4.26
N GLU A 122 4.17 -16.34 3.93
CA GLU A 122 4.96 -17.11 4.89
C GLU A 122 6.35 -16.51 5.12
N GLY A 123 6.76 -15.56 4.28
CA GLY A 123 8.06 -14.92 4.33
C GLY A 123 8.03 -13.52 4.97
N GLY A 124 9.20 -12.96 5.20
CA GLY A 124 9.42 -11.58 5.63
C GLY A 124 9.02 -10.51 4.60
N TYR A 125 8.42 -10.89 3.47
CA TYR A 125 7.78 -9.96 2.54
C TYR A 125 6.44 -9.44 3.09
N TYR A 126 5.78 -10.23 3.94
CA TYR A 126 4.51 -9.85 4.57
C TYR A 126 4.76 -9.16 5.91
N CYS A 127 4.56 -7.85 5.93
CA CYS A 127 4.78 -7.00 7.10
C CYS A 127 3.48 -6.33 7.53
N ARG A 128 3.30 -6.14 8.83
CA ARG A 128 2.19 -5.33 9.33
C ARG A 128 2.49 -3.85 9.02
N PRO A 129 1.55 -3.13 8.40
CA PRO A 129 1.70 -1.70 8.20
C PRO A 129 1.98 -0.91 9.47
N THR A 130 2.83 0.10 9.39
CA THR A 130 2.99 1.09 10.47
C THR A 130 1.79 2.06 10.49
N PRO A 131 1.47 2.69 11.64
CA PRO A 131 0.43 3.71 11.69
C PRO A 131 0.66 4.85 10.70
N LEU A 132 1.93 5.25 10.50
CA LEU A 132 2.28 6.29 9.53
C LEU A 132 1.99 5.86 8.08
N GLN A 133 2.31 4.62 7.72
CA GLN A 133 1.99 4.07 6.40
C GLN A 133 0.48 4.08 6.13
N GLN A 134 -0.32 3.75 7.14
CA GLN A 134 -1.77 3.76 7.02
C GLN A 134 -2.32 5.20 6.91
N ALA A 135 -1.83 6.13 7.75
CA ALA A 135 -2.25 7.53 7.70
C ALA A 135 -1.85 8.21 6.38
N SER A 136 -0.67 7.87 5.85
CA SER A 136 -0.15 8.40 4.59
C SER A 136 -0.92 7.88 3.36
N TYR A 137 -1.81 6.89 3.51
CA TYR A 137 -2.68 6.41 2.44
C TYR A 137 -3.98 7.22 2.39
N GLY A 138 -3.89 8.41 1.77
CA GLY A 138 -5.02 9.34 1.68
C GLY A 138 -5.56 9.56 0.26
N ALA A 139 -6.66 10.32 0.20
CA ALA A 139 -7.36 10.64 -1.05
C ALA A 139 -6.53 11.50 -2.01
N ALA A 140 -5.74 12.45 -1.49
CA ALA A 140 -4.91 13.35 -2.29
C ALA A 140 -3.72 12.62 -2.92
N VAL A 141 -3.05 11.75 -2.15
CA VAL A 141 -1.98 10.87 -2.66
C VAL A 141 -2.52 9.95 -3.77
N SER A 142 -3.67 9.31 -3.53
CA SER A 142 -4.34 8.49 -4.54
C SER A 142 -4.73 9.30 -5.79
N LYS A 143 -5.14 10.55 -5.63
CA LYS A 143 -5.47 11.46 -6.74
C LYS A 143 -4.22 11.80 -7.56
N ALA A 144 -3.11 12.14 -6.92
CA ALA A 144 -1.84 12.45 -7.57
C ALA A 144 -1.38 11.30 -8.48
N ILE A 145 -1.52 10.05 -8.04
CA ILE A 145 -1.19 8.88 -8.87
C ILE A 145 -2.14 8.71 -10.04
N ARG A 146 -3.44 8.91 -9.80
CA ARG A 146 -4.45 8.80 -10.87
C ARG A 146 -4.23 9.84 -11.96
N SER A 147 -3.73 11.02 -11.62
CA SER A 147 -3.36 12.09 -12.57
C SER A 147 -1.92 12.01 -13.08
N SER A 148 -1.10 11.05 -12.62
CA SER A 148 0.34 10.98 -12.96
C SER A 148 1.11 12.25 -12.55
N ASP A 149 0.70 12.87 -11.44
CA ASP A 149 1.29 14.09 -10.92
C ASP A 149 2.47 13.76 -9.99
N GLY A 150 3.65 13.63 -10.59
CA GLY A 150 4.89 13.37 -9.86
C GLY A 150 5.37 14.56 -9.03
N VAL A 151 4.98 15.79 -9.37
CA VAL A 151 5.42 17.00 -8.66
C VAL A 151 4.73 17.07 -7.30
N THR A 152 3.40 16.96 -7.30
CA THR A 152 2.62 16.93 -6.04
C THR A 152 3.01 15.74 -5.19
N LEU A 153 3.23 14.56 -5.80
CA LEU A 153 3.68 13.38 -5.05
C LEU A 153 5.06 13.60 -4.42
N ARG A 154 6.02 14.20 -5.15
CA ARG A 154 7.34 14.52 -4.59
C ARG A 154 7.21 15.47 -3.40
N LYS A 155 6.46 16.57 -3.54
CA LYS A 155 6.24 17.52 -2.44
C LYS A 155 5.70 16.85 -1.18
N MET A 156 4.70 15.98 -1.34
CA MET A 156 4.14 15.23 -0.21
C MET A 156 5.18 14.32 0.45
N LEU A 157 5.99 13.61 -0.34
CA LEU A 157 7.06 12.74 0.16
C LEU A 157 8.18 13.52 0.86
N ASP A 158 8.58 14.67 0.30
CA ASP A 158 9.60 15.56 0.88
C ASP A 158 9.11 16.18 2.20
N ALA A 159 7.80 16.39 2.34
CA ALA A 159 7.20 16.88 3.58
C ALA A 159 7.21 15.84 4.71
N GLY A 160 7.53 14.57 4.45
CA GLY A 160 7.66 13.55 5.50
C GLY A 160 6.50 12.57 5.61
N ILE A 161 5.62 12.45 4.59
CA ILE A 161 4.69 11.32 4.56
C ILE A 161 5.47 10.01 4.33
N SER A 162 4.91 8.87 4.74
CA SER A 162 5.54 7.58 4.48
C SER A 162 5.69 7.33 2.97
N PRO A 163 6.87 6.87 2.50
CA PRO A 163 7.08 6.44 1.12
C PRO A 163 6.43 5.09 0.81
N ASN A 164 5.93 4.38 1.83
CA ASN A 164 5.27 3.08 1.72
C ASN A 164 3.80 3.12 2.17
N PRO A 165 2.97 4.08 1.73
CA PRO A 165 1.62 4.18 2.26
C PRO A 165 0.77 3.01 1.79
N CYS A 166 -0.10 2.50 2.63
CA CYS A 166 -0.94 1.35 2.32
C CYS A 166 -2.32 1.43 2.95
N ASN A 167 -3.29 0.77 2.32
CA ASN A 167 -4.63 0.67 2.87
C ASN A 167 -4.76 -0.43 3.92
N ASN A 168 -5.98 -0.61 4.44
CA ASN A 168 -6.32 -1.62 5.45
C ASN A 168 -6.16 -3.08 4.97
N PHE A 169 -5.93 -3.31 3.67
CA PHE A 169 -5.70 -4.63 3.08
C PHE A 169 -4.22 -4.89 2.76
N GLY A 170 -3.31 -4.05 3.28
CA GLY A 170 -1.89 -4.11 2.97
C GLY A 170 -1.53 -3.72 1.53
N GLU A 171 -2.51 -3.31 0.71
CA GLU A 171 -2.25 -2.85 -0.65
C GLU A 171 -1.54 -1.50 -0.58
N SER A 172 -0.21 -1.58 -0.68
CA SER A 172 0.69 -0.42 -0.73
C SER A 172 0.52 0.35 -2.03
N LEU A 173 0.78 1.65 -1.98
CA LEU A 173 0.67 2.59 -3.10
C LEU A 173 1.45 2.14 -4.34
N VAL A 174 2.59 1.50 -4.12
CA VAL A 174 3.43 0.93 -5.17
C VAL A 174 2.71 -0.14 -6.00
N HIS A 175 1.77 -0.92 -5.41
CA HIS A 175 0.92 -1.84 -6.15
C HIS A 175 0.07 -1.10 -7.19
N MET A 176 -0.52 0.04 -6.79
CA MET A 176 -1.32 0.88 -7.68
C MET A 176 -0.48 1.48 -8.82
N VAL A 177 0.72 1.97 -8.51
CA VAL A 177 1.65 2.51 -9.51
C VAL A 177 2.09 1.43 -10.51
N CYS A 178 2.46 0.25 -10.02
CA CYS A 178 2.87 -0.88 -10.84
C CYS A 178 1.72 -1.40 -11.72
N ARG A 179 0.49 -1.48 -11.19
CA ARG A 179 -0.73 -1.82 -11.94
C ARG A 179 -1.01 -0.84 -13.07
N ARG A 180 -0.68 0.43 -12.89
CA ARG A 180 -0.81 1.47 -13.93
C ARG A 180 0.34 1.45 -14.93
N GLY A 181 1.50 0.91 -14.55
CA GLY A 181 2.72 0.89 -15.36
C GLY A 181 3.41 2.25 -15.44
N ASP A 182 3.19 3.11 -14.44
CA ASP A 182 3.77 4.46 -14.42
C ASP A 182 5.19 4.41 -13.85
N HIS A 183 6.16 4.13 -14.72
CA HIS A 183 7.57 4.02 -14.34
C HIS A 183 8.16 5.34 -13.81
N LYS A 184 7.60 6.50 -14.14
CA LYS A 184 8.08 7.80 -13.64
C LYS A 184 7.70 7.98 -12.18
N LEU A 185 6.44 7.72 -11.84
CA LEU A 185 6.00 7.70 -10.44
C LEU A 185 6.71 6.63 -9.63
N LEU A 186 6.98 5.46 -10.23
CA LEU A 186 7.72 4.41 -9.54
C LEU A 186 9.14 4.86 -9.17
N ARG A 187 9.85 5.57 -10.08
CA ARG A 187 11.17 6.15 -9.76
C ARG A 187 11.09 7.14 -8.61
N ILE A 188 10.11 8.03 -8.64
CA ILE A 188 9.88 9.00 -7.57
C ILE A 188 9.69 8.29 -6.22
N LEU A 189 8.88 7.23 -6.16
CA LEU A 189 8.69 6.46 -4.93
C LEU A 189 9.99 5.77 -4.48
N LEU A 190 10.72 5.15 -5.41
CA LEU A 190 12.01 4.50 -5.12
C LEU A 190 13.06 5.48 -4.60
N GLU A 191 13.13 6.69 -5.16
CA GLU A 191 14.02 7.76 -4.71
C GLU A 191 13.69 8.24 -3.29
N ALA A 192 12.43 8.15 -2.86
CA ALA A 192 12.02 8.41 -1.48
C ALA A 192 12.17 7.18 -0.54
N GLY A 193 12.78 6.09 -0.98
CA GLY A 193 12.99 4.91 -0.13
C GLY A 193 11.78 3.97 -0.05
N CYS A 194 10.89 3.99 -1.05
CA CYS A 194 9.82 2.99 -1.15
C CYS A 194 10.41 1.57 -1.34
N SER A 195 9.89 0.61 -0.58
CA SER A 195 10.24 -0.80 -0.69
C SER A 195 9.37 -1.49 -1.73
N LEU A 196 10.00 -2.28 -2.61
CA LEU A 196 9.30 -3.17 -3.54
C LEU A 196 9.11 -4.59 -2.97
N GLN A 197 9.72 -4.87 -1.81
CA GLN A 197 9.67 -6.16 -1.14
C GLN A 197 8.47 -6.24 -0.18
N VAL A 198 7.31 -5.79 -0.66
CA VAL A 198 6.04 -5.77 0.06
C VAL A 198 5.04 -6.73 -0.56
N THR A 199 4.07 -7.16 0.23
CA THR A 199 2.91 -7.91 -0.25
C THR A 199 1.64 -7.36 0.35
N ASP A 200 0.54 -7.41 -0.41
CA ASP A 200 -0.80 -7.21 0.15
C ASP A 200 -1.28 -8.43 0.95
N ASP A 201 -2.49 -8.35 1.54
CA ASP A 201 -3.09 -9.45 2.33
C ASP A 201 -3.39 -10.70 1.49
N TYR A 202 -3.39 -10.60 0.16
CA TYR A 202 -3.49 -11.74 -0.74
C TYR A 202 -2.12 -12.32 -1.11
N GLY A 203 -1.02 -11.79 -0.57
CA GLY A 203 0.33 -12.21 -0.91
C GLY A 203 0.79 -11.73 -2.28
N ARG A 204 0.09 -10.77 -2.90
CA ARG A 204 0.50 -10.21 -4.19
C ARG A 204 1.59 -9.19 -3.95
N THR A 205 2.65 -9.30 -4.71
CA THR A 205 3.76 -8.34 -4.76
C THR A 205 3.50 -7.28 -5.83
N PRO A 206 4.23 -6.15 -5.84
CA PRO A 206 4.11 -5.15 -6.91
C PRO A 206 4.35 -5.72 -8.32
N LEU A 207 5.14 -6.80 -8.43
CA LEU A 207 5.36 -7.50 -9.69
C LEU A 207 4.10 -8.23 -10.20
N HIS A 208 3.26 -8.76 -9.32
CA HIS A 208 1.98 -9.38 -9.72
C HIS A 208 1.09 -8.37 -10.45
N ASP A 209 0.98 -7.16 -9.89
CA ASP A 209 0.20 -6.08 -10.47
C ASP A 209 0.78 -5.56 -11.79
N ALA A 210 2.11 -5.48 -11.90
CA ALA A 210 2.77 -5.13 -13.16
C ALA A 210 2.51 -6.17 -14.27
N CYS A 211 2.47 -7.46 -13.92
CA CYS A 211 2.23 -8.55 -14.86
C CYS A 211 0.76 -8.68 -15.32
N TRP A 212 -0.20 -8.18 -14.54
CA TRP A 212 -1.63 -8.26 -14.85
C TRP A 212 -2.08 -7.31 -15.98
N ARG A 213 -1.24 -6.33 -16.35
CA ARG A 213 -1.59 -5.30 -17.33
C ARG A 213 -1.87 -5.88 -18.72
N ALA A 214 -2.84 -5.26 -19.41
CA ALA A 214 -3.12 -5.58 -20.81
C ALA A 214 -2.04 -5.06 -21.78
N ASP A 215 -1.36 -3.98 -21.42
CA ASP A 215 -0.21 -3.46 -22.15
C ASP A 215 0.99 -3.45 -21.20
N PRO A 216 2.04 -4.26 -21.43
CA PRO A 216 3.16 -4.36 -20.50
C PRO A 216 3.98 -3.06 -20.45
N SER A 217 4.28 -2.57 -19.25
CA SER A 217 5.30 -1.53 -19.04
C SER A 217 6.59 -2.20 -18.64
N PHE A 218 7.44 -2.50 -19.62
CA PHE A 218 8.69 -3.21 -19.37
C PHE A 218 9.69 -2.37 -18.57
N GLU A 219 9.63 -1.05 -18.64
CA GLU A 219 10.41 -0.14 -17.82
C GLU A 219 10.05 -0.28 -16.33
N THR A 220 8.75 -0.36 -16.01
CA THR A 220 8.27 -0.61 -14.65
C THR A 220 8.75 -1.98 -14.15
N VAL A 221 8.61 -3.02 -14.98
CA VAL A 221 9.07 -4.38 -14.64
C VAL A 221 10.58 -4.41 -14.42
N GLN A 222 11.35 -3.74 -15.28
CA GLN A 222 12.79 -3.68 -15.14
C GLN A 222 13.20 -3.00 -13.82
N LEU A 223 12.56 -1.90 -13.45
CA LEU A 223 12.80 -1.24 -12.15
C LEU A 223 12.56 -2.19 -10.98
N ILE A 224 11.48 -2.99 -11.04
CA ILE A 224 11.16 -3.97 -9.99
C ILE A 224 12.24 -5.06 -9.91
N LEU A 225 12.66 -5.61 -11.05
CA LEU A 225 13.68 -6.66 -11.10
C LEU A 225 15.09 -6.16 -10.74
N ASP A 226 15.39 -4.89 -11.04
CA ASP A 226 16.62 -4.22 -10.65
C ASP A 226 16.72 -4.09 -9.12
N SER A 227 15.59 -3.89 -8.42
CA SER A 227 15.55 -3.91 -6.95
C SER A 227 15.61 -5.33 -6.39
N ASP A 228 14.73 -6.23 -6.83
CA ASP A 228 14.74 -7.63 -6.40
C ASP A 228 14.19 -8.57 -7.48
N LYS A 229 15.11 -9.25 -8.18
CA LYS A 229 14.75 -10.26 -9.18
C LYS A 229 14.03 -11.47 -8.60
N HIS A 230 14.15 -11.77 -7.29
CA HIS A 230 13.52 -12.94 -6.69
C HIS A 230 12.01 -12.81 -6.56
N LEU A 231 11.46 -11.60 -6.74
CA LEU A 231 10.02 -11.38 -6.76
C LEU A 231 9.31 -12.23 -7.83
N VAL A 232 10.01 -12.71 -8.86
CA VAL A 232 9.46 -13.63 -9.88
C VAL A 232 9.09 -15.01 -9.32
N GLN A 233 9.72 -15.44 -8.22
CA GLN A 233 9.53 -16.75 -7.59
C GLN A 233 8.49 -16.73 -6.47
N LEU A 234 7.98 -15.55 -6.10
CA LEU A 234 6.99 -15.43 -5.03
C LEU A 234 5.59 -15.77 -5.54
N MET A 235 4.81 -16.44 -4.72
CA MET A 235 3.43 -16.81 -5.02
C MET A 235 2.47 -16.07 -4.10
N ASP A 236 1.34 -15.69 -4.66
CA ASP A 236 0.20 -15.20 -3.88
C ASP A 236 -0.46 -16.33 -3.06
N CYS A 237 -1.49 -15.98 -2.29
CA CYS A 237 -2.26 -16.93 -1.47
C CYS A 237 -2.96 -18.03 -2.28
N ARG A 238 -3.05 -17.90 -3.60
CA ARG A 238 -3.62 -18.91 -4.50
C ARG A 238 -2.54 -19.81 -5.12
N GLY A 239 -1.27 -19.62 -4.75
CA GLY A 239 -0.17 -20.32 -5.38
C GLY A 239 0.07 -19.86 -6.81
N THR A 240 -0.25 -18.61 -7.16
CA THR A 240 -0.02 -18.08 -8.51
C THR A 240 1.19 -17.16 -8.50
N PRO A 241 2.23 -17.42 -9.31
CA PRO A 241 3.38 -16.53 -9.44
C PRO A 241 3.06 -15.32 -10.35
N PRO A 242 3.82 -14.21 -10.27
CA PRO A 242 3.52 -12.98 -11.00
C PRO A 242 3.37 -13.19 -12.52
N LEU A 243 4.32 -13.90 -13.14
CA LEU A 243 4.34 -14.12 -14.59
C LEU A 243 3.15 -14.95 -15.09
N ALA A 244 2.44 -15.67 -14.22
CA ALA A 244 1.23 -16.40 -14.60
C ALA A 244 0.02 -15.47 -14.81
N TYR A 245 0.08 -14.22 -14.32
CA TYR A 245 -0.97 -13.21 -14.57
C TYR A 245 -0.88 -12.55 -15.95
N VAL A 246 0.22 -12.78 -16.68
CA VAL A 246 0.40 -12.25 -18.03
C VAL A 246 -0.69 -12.81 -18.93
N LYS A 247 -1.32 -11.94 -19.72
CA LYS A 247 -2.32 -12.34 -20.70
C LYS A 247 -1.66 -13.08 -21.88
N PRO A 248 -2.28 -14.16 -22.41
CA PRO A 248 -1.75 -14.91 -23.56
C PRO A 248 -1.38 -14.03 -24.76
N ASP A 249 -2.17 -13.00 -25.03
CA ASP A 249 -1.95 -12.05 -26.13
C ASP A 249 -0.58 -11.34 -26.07
N ASN A 250 0.04 -11.27 -24.88
CA ASN A 250 1.33 -10.62 -24.66
C ASN A 250 2.49 -11.58 -24.42
N TYR A 251 2.29 -12.90 -24.50
CA TYR A 251 3.34 -13.88 -24.20
C TYR A 251 4.60 -13.64 -25.02
N SER A 252 4.47 -13.38 -26.32
CA SER A 252 5.61 -13.11 -27.21
C SER A 252 6.42 -11.89 -26.77
N LYS A 253 5.76 -10.79 -26.39
CA LYS A 253 6.44 -9.56 -25.93
C LYS A 253 7.19 -9.80 -24.61
N TRP A 254 6.57 -10.53 -23.69
CA TRP A 254 7.19 -10.86 -22.40
C TRP A 254 8.37 -11.80 -22.54
N ILE A 255 8.26 -12.83 -23.38
CA ILE A 255 9.36 -13.75 -23.66
C ILE A 255 10.53 -12.98 -24.30
N GLU A 256 10.27 -12.13 -25.29
CA GLU A 256 11.30 -11.29 -25.92
C GLU A 256 12.00 -10.37 -24.89
N PHE A 257 11.23 -9.74 -24.00
CA PHE A 257 11.79 -8.93 -22.91
C PHE A 257 12.67 -9.75 -21.96
N LEU A 258 12.18 -10.92 -21.51
CA LEU A 258 12.93 -11.79 -20.61
C LEU A 258 14.20 -12.30 -21.28
N GLU A 259 14.12 -12.80 -22.51
CA GLU A 259 15.27 -13.22 -23.33
C GLU A 259 16.35 -12.13 -23.38
N ALA A 260 15.97 -10.89 -23.66
CA ALA A 260 16.89 -9.76 -23.73
C ALA A 260 17.54 -9.40 -22.38
N LYS A 261 16.98 -9.87 -21.26
CA LYS A 261 17.44 -9.55 -19.90
C LYS A 261 17.94 -10.78 -19.12
N LEU A 262 17.91 -11.98 -19.72
CA LEU A 262 18.38 -13.21 -19.08
C LEU A 262 19.82 -13.06 -18.58
N ASP A 263 20.73 -12.57 -19.42
CA ASP A 263 22.14 -12.46 -19.05
C ASP A 263 22.41 -11.40 -17.97
N ARG A 264 21.51 -10.42 -17.83
CA ARG A 264 21.60 -9.37 -16.79
C ARG A 264 21.16 -9.91 -15.43
N PHE A 265 20.02 -10.57 -15.36
CA PHE A 265 19.41 -10.98 -14.08
C PHE A 265 19.76 -12.41 -13.68
N TRP A 266 19.93 -13.30 -14.65
CA TRP A 266 20.24 -14.72 -14.49
C TRP A 266 21.42 -15.12 -15.39
N PRO A 267 22.64 -14.60 -15.19
CA PRO A 267 23.83 -15.08 -15.90
C PRO A 267 24.06 -16.59 -15.67
N THR A 268 24.70 -17.28 -16.61
CA THR A 268 25.02 -18.71 -16.45
C THR A 268 25.90 -18.95 -15.23
N ARG A 269 25.52 -19.89 -14.36
CA ARG A 269 26.26 -20.23 -13.14
C ARG A 269 26.94 -21.58 -13.26
N ASP A 270 28.10 -21.70 -12.64
CA ASP A 270 28.73 -23.01 -12.42
C ASP A 270 28.40 -23.49 -11.00
N ILE A 271 27.52 -24.49 -10.91
CA ILE A 271 27.05 -25.08 -9.65
C ILE A 271 28.22 -25.69 -8.87
N ALA A 272 29.26 -26.17 -9.54
CA ALA A 272 30.42 -26.77 -8.88
C ALA A 272 31.21 -25.74 -8.06
N THR A 273 31.32 -24.50 -8.55
CA THR A 273 32.07 -23.43 -7.89
C THR A 273 31.20 -22.57 -6.97
N GLU A 274 29.97 -22.27 -7.38
CA GLU A 274 29.08 -21.34 -6.66
C GLU A 274 28.16 -22.03 -5.65
N GLY A 275 28.02 -23.35 -5.77
CA GLY A 275 27.07 -24.13 -4.97
C GLY A 275 25.62 -23.93 -5.40
N LYS A 276 24.70 -24.51 -4.62
CA LYS A 276 23.26 -24.45 -4.90
C LYS A 276 22.73 -23.02 -4.77
N ASP A 277 21.82 -22.67 -5.67
CA ASP A 277 21.07 -21.42 -5.59
C ASP A 277 20.38 -21.27 -4.23
N ARG A 278 20.54 -20.09 -3.62
CA ARG A 278 20.00 -19.82 -2.30
C ARG A 278 18.58 -19.27 -2.43
N PRO A 279 17.67 -19.66 -1.52
CA PRO A 279 16.34 -19.04 -1.47
C PRO A 279 16.45 -17.53 -1.23
N PRO A 280 15.43 -16.76 -1.62
CA PRO A 280 15.37 -15.33 -1.33
C PRO A 280 15.48 -15.10 0.18
N ALA A 281 16.31 -14.15 0.62
CA ALA A 281 16.63 -13.97 2.03
C ALA A 281 15.39 -13.71 2.91
N LEU A 282 14.43 -12.93 2.39
CA LEU A 282 13.18 -12.65 3.09
C LEU A 282 12.23 -13.86 3.10
N ALA A 283 12.30 -14.76 2.10
CA ALA A 283 11.48 -15.97 2.10
C ALA A 283 11.86 -16.97 3.22
N LEU A 284 13.05 -16.83 3.81
CA LEU A 284 13.49 -17.64 4.95
C LEU A 284 13.13 -17.03 6.31
N ARG A 285 12.71 -15.77 6.33
CA ARG A 285 12.36 -15.07 7.57
C ARG A 285 10.88 -15.24 7.85
N PRO A 286 10.46 -15.35 9.13
CA PRO A 286 9.05 -15.42 9.45
C PRO A 286 8.34 -14.10 9.06
N PRO A 287 7.03 -14.14 8.82
CA PRO A 287 6.27 -12.93 8.51
C PRO A 287 6.38 -11.94 9.67
N HIS A 288 6.28 -10.65 9.34
CA HIS A 288 6.33 -9.53 10.28
C HIS A 288 7.66 -9.37 11.05
N SER A 289 8.68 -10.13 10.70
CA SER A 289 9.99 -10.08 11.37
C SER A 289 10.81 -8.82 11.04
N LEU A 290 10.47 -8.13 9.95
CA LEU A 290 11.20 -6.95 9.48
C LEU A 290 10.21 -5.86 9.06
N PRO A 291 9.67 -5.09 10.01
CA PRO A 291 8.82 -3.96 9.66
C PRO A 291 9.60 -2.99 8.77
N ILE A 292 8.90 -2.39 7.82
CA ILE A 292 9.48 -1.37 6.95
C ILE A 292 9.59 -0.09 7.76
N PRO A 293 10.80 0.48 7.93
CA PRO A 293 11.00 1.66 8.74
C PRO A 293 10.31 2.87 8.12
N ASP A 294 9.87 3.77 8.99
CA ASP A 294 9.39 5.10 8.60
C ASP A 294 10.60 6.01 8.23
N PRO A 295 10.41 7.06 7.42
CA PRO A 295 11.50 7.95 7.03
C PRO A 295 12.04 8.75 8.23
N GLU A 296 13.30 9.18 8.17
CA GLU A 296 13.95 9.93 9.27
C GLU A 296 13.24 11.25 9.61
N HIS A 297 12.67 11.91 8.61
CA HIS A 297 11.92 13.17 8.72
C HIS A 297 10.40 12.91 8.65
N ALA A 298 9.92 11.84 9.29
CA ALA A 298 8.51 11.48 9.28
C ALA A 298 7.65 12.50 10.02
N LEU A 299 6.59 12.98 9.37
CA LEU A 299 5.57 13.80 10.02
C LEU A 299 4.84 13.01 11.11
N PRO A 300 4.31 13.69 12.14
CA PRO A 300 3.36 13.10 13.07
C PRO A 300 2.20 12.44 12.31
N VAL A 301 1.74 11.28 12.80
CA VAL A 301 0.73 10.44 12.12
C VAL A 301 -0.54 11.22 11.75
N GLU A 302 -0.98 12.13 12.63
CA GLU A 302 -2.16 12.97 12.39
C GLU A 302 -1.94 13.97 11.26
N VAL A 303 -0.81 14.67 11.27
CA VAL A 303 -0.41 15.66 10.25
C VAL A 303 -0.21 14.98 8.90
N ALA A 304 0.50 13.84 8.87
CA ALA A 304 0.66 13.01 7.68
C ALA A 304 -0.69 12.60 7.10
N GLY A 305 -1.66 12.26 7.94
CA GLY A 305 -3.04 11.96 7.55
C GLY A 305 -3.76 13.16 6.92
N MET A 306 -3.59 14.37 7.47
CA MET A 306 -4.17 15.60 6.92
C MET A 306 -3.59 15.92 5.54
N VAL A 307 -2.26 15.88 5.40
CA VAL A 307 -1.56 16.10 4.12
C VAL A 307 -1.98 15.04 3.09
N ALA A 308 -2.00 13.77 3.47
CA ALA A 308 -2.32 12.68 2.55
C ALA A 308 -3.77 12.74 2.05
N ASN A 309 -4.70 13.28 2.85
CA ASN A 309 -6.09 13.52 2.46
C ASN A 309 -6.30 14.86 1.75
N GLY A 310 -5.29 15.73 1.67
CA GLY A 310 -5.35 17.05 1.04
C GLY A 310 -6.09 18.09 1.87
N GLN A 311 -6.08 17.93 3.20
CA GLN A 311 -6.66 18.89 4.15
C GLN A 311 -5.64 19.96 4.57
N MET A 312 -4.35 19.70 4.36
CA MET A 312 -3.22 20.58 4.68
C MET A 312 -2.23 20.55 3.53
N ASP A 313 -1.58 21.68 3.25
CA ASP A 313 -0.52 21.74 2.25
C ASP A 313 0.76 21.09 2.77
N PRO A 314 1.52 20.33 1.95
CA PRO A 314 2.77 19.72 2.38
C PRO A 314 3.80 20.73 2.91
N GLU A 315 3.86 21.94 2.35
CA GLU A 315 4.82 22.97 2.79
C GLU A 315 4.44 23.52 4.17
N GLU A 316 3.15 23.71 4.44
CA GLU A 316 2.65 24.15 5.76
C GLU A 316 2.92 23.11 6.85
N ALA A 317 2.77 21.82 6.53
CA ALA A 317 2.98 20.73 7.47
C ALA A 317 4.43 20.67 8.02
N MET A 318 5.42 21.07 7.22
CA MET A 318 6.82 21.07 7.63
C MET A 318 7.15 22.12 8.71
N PHE A 319 6.37 23.19 8.82
CA PHE A 319 6.60 24.26 9.81
C PHE A 319 5.97 23.94 11.17
N LEU A 320 5.02 23.00 11.23
CA LEU A 320 4.35 22.63 12.49
C LEU A 320 5.25 21.81 13.43
N ASP A 321 6.33 21.24 12.91
CA ASP A 321 7.32 20.50 13.71
C ASP A 321 8.35 21.42 14.40
N ASP A 322 8.39 22.73 14.08
CA ASP A 322 9.35 23.69 14.65
C ASP A 322 8.83 24.38 15.93
N ASP A 323 7.53 24.27 16.22
CA ASP A 323 6.89 24.97 17.36
C ASP A 323 6.92 24.16 18.68
N SER A 324 7.56 22.97 18.73
CA SER A 324 7.45 22.09 19.90
C SER A 324 8.56 22.18 20.95
N ASP A 325 9.63 22.97 20.77
CA ASP A 325 10.72 23.03 21.77
C ASP A 325 11.50 24.38 21.81
N ASP A 326 10.81 25.54 21.87
CA ASP A 326 11.47 26.78 22.35
C ASP A 326 10.51 27.78 23.01
N ASP A 327 9.87 27.36 24.11
CA ASP A 327 9.19 28.27 25.05
C ASP A 327 10.09 28.62 26.25
N SER A 328 11.43 28.62 26.10
CA SER A 328 12.34 28.96 27.19
C SER A 328 13.41 29.98 26.87
N GLU A 329 13.10 31.06 26.15
CA GLU A 329 13.83 32.33 26.33
C GLU A 329 13.03 33.52 25.78
N TYR A 330 11.96 33.91 26.49
CA TYR A 330 11.57 35.33 26.47
C TYR A 330 12.65 36.11 27.21
N ASP A 331 13.69 36.48 26.48
CA ASP A 331 14.63 37.53 26.88
C ASP A 331 13.80 38.82 27.01
N SER A 332 13.37 39.10 28.23
CA SER A 332 12.74 40.35 28.62
C SER A 332 13.79 41.43 28.78
N GLU A 333 14.47 41.80 27.70
CA GLU A 333 15.17 43.08 27.59
C GLU A 333 14.19 44.16 27.13
N ASP A 334 13.23 44.49 27.99
CA ASP A 334 12.60 45.81 28.00
C ASP A 334 12.25 46.14 29.45
N SER A 335 13.25 46.68 30.15
CA SER A 335 13.08 47.34 31.45
C SER A 335 12.42 48.70 31.23
N ASP A 336 11.16 48.68 30.80
CA ASP A 336 10.29 49.84 30.86
C ASP A 336 9.52 49.81 32.17
N ASN A 337 10.13 50.51 33.12
CA ASN A 337 9.54 51.12 34.30
C ASN A 337 8.07 51.53 34.11
N TYR A 338 7.15 50.63 34.44
CA TYR A 338 5.77 50.94 34.79
C TYR A 338 5.50 50.49 36.22
N SER A 339 5.65 51.44 37.14
CA SER A 339 5.03 51.37 38.45
C SER A 339 3.54 51.67 38.30
N ASP A 340 2.69 50.65 38.39
CA ASP A 340 1.26 50.78 38.69
C ASP A 340 0.91 49.49 39.44
N SER A 341 1.09 49.50 40.77
CA SER A 341 0.01 49.75 41.75
C SER A 341 -1.15 48.75 41.60
N ASP A 342 -1.35 48.01 42.70
CA ASP A 342 -2.55 47.26 43.08
C ASP A 342 -2.62 45.77 42.68
N GLU A 343 -1.61 44.99 43.10
CA GLU A 343 -1.91 43.62 43.56
C GLU A 343 -2.44 43.70 45.00
N GLU A 344 -3.76 43.82 45.13
CA GLU A 344 -4.45 43.56 46.40
C GLU A 344 -4.26 42.07 46.76
N GLU A 345 -3.25 41.81 47.59
CA GLU A 345 -3.10 40.55 48.30
C GLU A 345 -4.31 40.36 49.23
N PHE A 346 -5.31 39.59 48.78
CA PHE A 346 -6.53 39.32 49.54
C PHE A 346 -6.21 38.62 50.87
N ASP A 347 -6.40 39.34 51.97
CA ASP A 347 -6.22 38.81 53.32
C ASP A 347 -7.14 37.59 53.55
N ALA A 348 -6.52 36.44 53.84
CA ALA A 348 -7.23 35.19 54.10
C ALA A 348 -8.20 35.28 55.29
N GLU A 349 -8.01 36.27 56.16
CA GLU A 349 -8.91 36.54 57.29
C GLU A 349 -10.17 37.30 56.84
N GLU A 350 -10.06 38.25 55.91
CA GLU A 350 -11.19 38.98 55.34
C GLU A 350 -12.08 38.07 54.49
N MET A 351 -11.48 37.15 53.72
CA MET A 351 -12.22 36.13 52.96
C MET A 351 -13.01 35.15 53.86
N ARG A 352 -12.53 34.88 55.09
CA ARG A 352 -13.27 34.07 56.08
C ARG A 352 -14.46 34.82 56.65
N GLU A 353 -14.30 36.11 56.92
CA GLU A 353 -15.37 36.99 57.43
C GLU A 353 -16.51 37.13 56.38
N ILE A 354 -16.14 37.32 55.11
CA ILE A 354 -17.09 37.41 53.98
C ILE A 354 -17.81 36.07 53.77
N CYS A 355 -17.09 34.94 53.80
CA CYS A 355 -17.69 33.62 53.72
C CYS A 355 -18.67 33.36 54.89
N PHE A 356 -18.35 33.79 56.10
CA PHE A 356 -19.22 33.62 57.26
C PHE A 356 -20.50 34.45 57.14
N ARG A 357 -20.39 35.73 56.73
CA ARG A 357 -21.54 36.61 56.46
C ARG A 357 -22.42 36.12 55.32
N ALA A 358 -21.86 35.44 54.34
CA ALA A 358 -22.58 34.86 53.22
C ALA A 358 -23.23 33.50 53.51
N GLY A 359 -23.15 32.98 54.75
CA GLY A 359 -23.77 31.72 55.17
C GLY A 359 -22.86 30.49 55.04
N GLY A 360 -21.55 30.69 54.97
CA GLY A 360 -20.54 29.65 54.83
C GLY A 360 -20.21 29.30 53.37
N PRO A 361 -19.13 28.53 53.15
CA PRO A 361 -18.57 28.27 51.82
C PRO A 361 -19.55 27.54 50.88
N VAL A 362 -20.48 26.75 51.42
CA VAL A 362 -21.52 26.06 50.64
C VAL A 362 -22.59 27.02 50.10
N ALA A 363 -22.93 28.07 50.86
CA ALA A 363 -23.91 29.07 50.43
C ALA A 363 -23.35 29.98 49.33
N VAL A 364 -22.06 30.33 49.43
CA VAL A 364 -21.32 31.06 48.39
C VAL A 364 -21.24 30.23 47.10
N ALA A 365 -20.85 28.95 47.20
CA ALA A 365 -20.77 28.05 46.04
C ALA A 365 -22.13 27.86 45.34
N ARG A 366 -23.24 27.78 46.08
CA ARG A 366 -24.60 27.71 45.49
C ARG A 366 -24.98 28.95 44.70
N ARG A 367 -24.53 30.13 45.14
CA ARG A 367 -24.79 31.43 44.47
C ARG A 367 -23.97 31.59 43.20
N CYS A 368 -22.70 31.18 43.22
CA CYS A 368 -21.79 31.31 42.07
C CYS A 368 -22.07 30.26 40.98
N PHE A 369 -22.40 29.02 41.37
CA PHE A 369 -22.49 27.91 40.42
C PHE A 369 -23.92 27.47 40.07
N GLY A 370 -24.95 28.01 40.72
CA GLY A 370 -26.36 27.75 40.41
C GLY A 370 -26.74 26.26 40.49
N GLY A 371 -27.17 25.80 41.68
CA GLY A 371 -27.65 24.44 41.90
C GLY A 371 -27.24 23.90 43.28
N ASP A 372 -27.82 22.77 43.70
CA ASP A 372 -27.49 22.14 44.99
C ASP A 372 -26.07 21.54 44.94
N VAL A 373 -25.19 21.99 45.83
CA VAL A 373 -23.82 21.48 45.98
C VAL A 373 -23.75 20.59 47.23
N ARG A 374 -23.11 19.42 47.14
CA ARG A 374 -22.80 18.55 48.29
C ARG A 374 -21.29 18.39 48.47
N VAL A 375 -20.86 18.35 49.72
CA VAL A 375 -19.46 18.12 50.12
C VAL A 375 -19.25 16.61 50.31
N ILE A 376 -18.30 16.01 49.61
CA ILE A 376 -17.89 14.61 49.79
C ILE A 376 -16.37 14.60 49.98
N GLY A 377 -15.90 14.35 51.20
CA GLY A 377 -14.47 14.44 51.54
C GLY A 377 -13.94 15.88 51.39
N SER A 378 -12.75 16.05 50.80
CA SER A 378 -12.10 17.36 50.58
C SER A 378 -12.53 18.08 49.30
N MET A 379 -13.51 17.57 48.55
CA MET A 379 -13.95 18.17 47.28
C MET A 379 -15.47 18.46 47.27
N MET A 380 -15.84 19.61 46.70
CA MET A 380 -17.23 19.97 46.42
C MET A 380 -17.62 19.52 45.01
N LYS A 381 -18.74 18.80 44.89
CA LYS A 381 -19.32 18.41 43.59
C LYS A 381 -20.75 18.92 43.46
N ARG A 382 -21.14 19.29 42.24
CA ARG A 382 -22.51 19.61 41.87
C ARG A 382 -23.35 18.34 42.02
N ALA A 383 -24.45 18.40 42.76
CA ALA A 383 -25.30 17.24 43.03
C ALA A 383 -26.19 16.88 41.83
#